data_AF-A0A009RF08-F1
#
_entry.id   AF-A0A009RF08-F1
#
_cell.length_a   1.000
_cell.length_b   1.000
_cell.length_c   1.000
_cell.angle_alpha   90.00
_cell.angle_beta   90.00
_cell.angle_gamma   90.00
#
_symmetry.space_group_name_H-M   'P 1'
#
loop_
_entity.id
_entity.type
_entity.pdbx_description
1 polymer ?
#
loop_
_entity_poly.entity_id
_entity_poly.type
_entity_poly.pdbx_seq_one_letter_code
_entity_poly.pdbx_strand_id
1 'polypeptide(L)'
;MALDQIENPSAILPPAIIIALTTSFGSFFTCLLAYTIFDKQSVKGKISLQLFVNALKNIAKAFFALGVGVLFGAIITQFTSHIAFNSWYLLLLFIFLIGIELAFTHFNRTWLSWKILIVPLAAFIGSCIAGFLNYYLLHKHFTLNETLALAQGYGWYSMSGILFTQLHSAELGGIALLTDLFREIVAIFLMYTMGWRFPRPAISSAGATSMDVTLAMVKQSCGTHYVPHAMMSGLLLSLLAPLLISLFLNF
;
A
#
# COMPACT_ATOMS: atom_id res chain seq x y z
N MET A 1 9.01 -21.98 -12.58
CA MET A 1 9.19 -20.63 -12.00
C MET A 1 7.79 -20.03 -11.80
N ALA A 2 7.51 -19.18 -10.80
CA ALA A 2 6.16 -18.62 -10.63
C ALA A 2 5.66 -17.85 -11.88
N LEU A 3 6.60 -17.33 -12.70
CA LEU A 3 6.34 -16.76 -14.02
C LEU A 3 5.92 -17.78 -15.09
N ASP A 4 6.30 -19.05 -14.96
CA ASP A 4 5.91 -20.11 -15.92
C ASP A 4 4.47 -20.59 -15.70
N GLN A 5 3.85 -20.22 -14.56
CA GLN A 5 2.45 -20.52 -14.25
C GLN A 5 1.50 -19.41 -14.74
N ILE A 6 2.01 -18.32 -15.31
CA ILE A 6 1.22 -17.19 -15.76
C ILE A 6 1.05 -17.29 -17.28
N GLU A 7 -0.16 -17.60 -17.73
CA GLU A 7 -0.46 -17.77 -19.16
C GLU A 7 -0.26 -16.47 -19.97
N ASN A 8 -0.48 -15.30 -19.36
CA ASN A 8 -0.32 -13.99 -20.01
C ASN A 8 0.24 -12.91 -19.05
N PRO A 9 1.57 -12.80 -18.88
CA PRO A 9 2.17 -11.84 -17.95
C PRO A 9 1.87 -10.36 -18.28
N SER A 10 1.58 -10.05 -19.55
CA SER A 10 1.16 -8.70 -19.97
C SER A 10 -0.24 -8.30 -19.51
N ALA A 11 -1.08 -9.25 -19.10
CA ALA A 11 -2.45 -9.00 -18.64
C ALA A 11 -2.52 -8.49 -17.19
N ILE A 12 -1.44 -8.67 -16.41
CA ILE A 12 -1.36 -8.30 -14.99
C ILE A 12 -1.21 -6.78 -14.80
N LEU A 13 -0.45 -6.13 -15.68
CA LEU A 13 -0.05 -4.73 -15.50
C LEU A 13 -1.23 -3.73 -15.57
N PRO A 14 -2.15 -3.80 -16.56
CA PRO A 14 -3.23 -2.82 -16.66
C PRO A 14 -4.20 -2.83 -15.46
N PRO A 15 -4.70 -3.99 -14.98
CA PRO A 15 -5.52 -4.05 -13.76
C PRO A 15 -4.79 -3.47 -12.55
N ALA A 16 -3.51 -3.82 -12.37
CA ALA A 16 -2.72 -3.37 -11.23
C ALA A 16 -2.61 -1.83 -11.17
N ILE A 17 -2.35 -1.18 -12.32
CA ILE A 17 -2.27 0.28 -12.39
C ILE A 17 -3.63 0.92 -12.09
N ILE A 18 -4.72 0.39 -12.66
CA ILE A 18 -6.07 0.92 -12.43
C ILE A 18 -6.42 0.84 -10.96
N ILE A 19 -6.26 -0.33 -10.33
CA ILE A 19 -6.59 -0.55 -8.92
C ILE A 19 -5.70 0.33 -8.03
N ALA A 20 -4.42 0.45 -8.33
CA ALA A 20 -3.49 1.29 -7.57
C ALA A 20 -3.91 2.77 -7.60
N LEU A 21 -4.28 3.29 -8.78
CA LEU A 21 -4.70 4.68 -8.92
C LEU A 21 -6.03 4.92 -8.21
N THR A 22 -7.04 4.08 -8.45
CA THR A 22 -8.38 4.26 -7.87
C THR A 22 -8.35 4.14 -6.35
N THR A 23 -7.58 3.21 -5.79
CA THR A 23 -7.43 3.06 -4.33
C THR A 23 -6.64 4.22 -3.71
N SER A 24 -5.55 4.66 -4.34
CA SER A 24 -4.75 5.80 -3.85
C SER A 24 -5.57 7.09 -3.82
N PHE A 25 -6.22 7.41 -4.94
CA PHE A 25 -7.06 8.60 -5.03
C PHE A 25 -8.34 8.46 -4.19
N GLY A 26 -8.94 7.27 -4.14
CA GLY A 26 -10.09 6.97 -3.28
C GLY A 26 -9.78 7.27 -1.82
N SER A 27 -8.72 6.68 -1.27
CA SER A 27 -8.27 6.97 0.10
C SER A 27 -7.97 8.46 0.31
N PHE A 28 -7.27 9.11 -0.63
CA PHE A 28 -6.96 10.54 -0.55
C PHE A 28 -8.22 11.41 -0.49
N PHE A 29 -9.15 11.24 -1.43
CA PHE A 29 -10.36 12.06 -1.52
C PHE A 29 -11.35 11.76 -0.40
N THR A 30 -11.52 10.50 0.00
CA THR A 30 -12.37 10.14 1.15
C THR A 30 -11.83 10.78 2.43
N CYS A 31 -10.51 10.76 2.65
CA CYS A 31 -9.90 11.42 3.79
C CYS A 31 -10.03 12.94 3.72
N LEU A 32 -9.84 13.52 2.52
CA LEU A 32 -10.04 14.95 2.30
C LEU A 32 -11.46 15.37 2.67
N LEU A 33 -12.47 14.66 2.17
CA LEU A 33 -13.88 14.91 2.47
C LEU A 33 -14.16 14.79 3.97
N ALA A 34 -13.68 13.72 4.62
CA ALA A 34 -13.85 13.54 6.06
C ALA A 34 -13.32 14.75 6.84
N TYR A 35 -12.11 15.23 6.54
CA TYR A 35 -11.56 16.39 7.26
C TYR A 35 -12.18 17.73 6.86
N THR A 36 -12.68 17.89 5.64
CA THR A 36 -13.46 19.10 5.31
C THR A 36 -14.73 19.23 6.15
N ILE A 37 -15.30 18.09 6.57
CA ILE A 37 -16.49 18.02 7.42
C ILE A 37 -16.11 18.15 8.91
N PHE A 38 -15.08 17.43 9.36
CA PHE A 38 -14.77 17.27 10.79
C PHE A 38 -13.70 18.22 11.36
N ASP A 39 -12.80 18.81 10.55
CA ASP A 39 -11.69 19.64 11.07
C ASP A 39 -11.11 20.59 9.99
N LYS A 40 -11.53 21.86 10.01
CA LYS A 40 -11.10 22.89 9.02
C LYS A 40 -9.64 23.36 9.15
N GLN A 41 -8.92 22.94 10.18
CA GLN A 41 -7.53 23.35 10.37
C GLN A 41 -6.57 22.42 9.61
N SER A 42 -6.29 22.76 8.35
CA SER A 42 -5.10 22.27 7.65
C SER A 42 -3.96 23.28 7.87
N VAL A 43 -2.86 22.82 8.45
CA VAL A 43 -1.64 23.62 8.55
C VAL A 43 -1.06 23.74 7.14
N LYS A 44 -0.88 24.98 6.69
CA LYS A 44 -0.38 25.30 5.36
C LYS A 44 1.16 25.22 5.36
N GLY A 45 1.72 24.24 4.65
CA GLY A 45 3.13 24.26 4.26
C GLY A 45 3.39 25.13 3.01
N LYS A 46 4.62 25.14 2.51
CA LYS A 46 4.96 25.69 1.18
C LYS A 46 5.52 24.56 0.31
N ILE A 47 5.20 24.58 -0.99
CA ILE A 47 5.85 23.71 -1.98
C ILE A 47 7.32 24.07 -2.01
N SER A 48 8.21 23.09 -1.78
CA SER A 48 9.61 23.26 -2.15
C SER A 48 9.91 22.40 -3.37
N LEU A 49 10.39 23.03 -4.43
CA LEU A 49 10.80 22.37 -5.67
C LEU A 49 11.90 21.33 -5.40
N GLN A 50 12.72 21.59 -4.38
CA GLN A 50 13.74 20.67 -3.89
C GLN A 50 13.16 19.36 -3.33
N LEU A 51 12.06 19.41 -2.56
CA LEU A 51 11.35 18.21 -2.07
C LEU A 51 10.80 17.38 -3.25
N PHE A 52 10.22 18.04 -4.26
CA PHE A 52 9.71 17.37 -5.45
C PHE A 52 10.82 16.67 -6.26
N VAL A 53 11.97 17.32 -6.46
CA VAL A 53 13.12 16.69 -7.12
C VAL A 53 13.67 15.52 -6.32
N ASN A 54 13.67 15.62 -4.99
CA ASN A 54 14.08 14.50 -4.12
C ASN A 54 13.12 13.31 -4.23
N ALA A 55 11.81 13.56 -4.37
CA ALA A 55 10.81 12.53 -4.63
C ALA A 55 11.13 11.73 -5.89
N LEU A 56 11.34 12.43 -7.01
CA LEU A 56 11.70 11.83 -8.30
C LEU A 56 12.97 10.98 -8.19
N LYS A 57 13.99 11.48 -7.48
CA LYS A 57 15.23 10.73 -7.24
C LYS A 57 15.00 9.45 -6.43
N ASN A 58 14.16 9.49 -5.39
CA ASN A 58 13.87 8.33 -4.57
C ASN A 58 13.08 7.27 -5.35
N ILE A 59 12.08 7.69 -6.13
CA ILE A 59 11.30 6.81 -7.01
C ILE A 59 12.23 6.17 -8.05
N ALA A 60 13.11 6.94 -8.70
CA ALA A 60 14.07 6.42 -9.67
C ALA A 60 15.02 5.37 -9.07
N LYS A 61 15.51 5.58 -7.83
CA LYS A 61 16.32 4.60 -7.12
C LYS A 61 15.56 3.30 -6.84
N ALA A 62 14.28 3.39 -6.46
CA ALA A 62 13.44 2.22 -6.22
C ALA A 62 13.25 1.40 -7.50
N PHE A 63 12.94 2.03 -8.62
CA PHE A 63 12.86 1.36 -9.92
C PHE A 63 14.19 0.73 -10.35
N PHE A 64 15.30 1.42 -10.13
CA PHE A 64 16.62 0.88 -10.42
C PHE A 64 16.93 -0.36 -9.56
N ALA A 65 16.69 -0.30 -8.26
CA ALA A 65 16.87 -1.42 -7.34
C ALA A 65 15.99 -2.62 -7.71
N LEU A 66 14.73 -2.38 -8.09
CA LEU A 66 13.81 -3.41 -8.59
C LEU A 66 14.38 -4.07 -9.85
N GLY A 67 14.82 -3.27 -10.83
CA GLY A 67 15.41 -3.78 -12.07
C GLY A 67 16.66 -4.63 -11.84
N VAL A 68 17.55 -4.18 -10.95
CA VAL A 68 18.74 -4.96 -10.55
C VAL A 68 18.32 -6.26 -9.86
N GLY A 69 17.35 -6.22 -8.96
CA GLY A 69 16.83 -7.41 -8.26
C GLY A 69 16.25 -8.45 -9.23
N VAL A 70 15.48 -8.01 -10.23
CA VAL A 70 14.95 -8.88 -11.29
C VAL A 70 16.07 -9.52 -12.11
N LEU A 71 17.06 -8.73 -12.53
CA LEU A 71 18.23 -9.24 -13.27
C LEU A 71 19.02 -10.27 -12.44
N PHE A 72 19.26 -9.98 -11.16
CA PHE A 72 19.98 -10.86 -10.26
C PHE A 72 19.20 -12.18 -10.04
N GLY A 73 17.88 -12.08 -9.86
CA GLY A 73 16.99 -13.25 -9.78
C GLY A 73 17.02 -14.13 -11.04
N ALA A 74 17.03 -13.51 -12.22
CA ALA A 74 17.12 -14.20 -13.51
C ALA A 74 18.48 -14.90 -13.70
N ILE A 75 19.58 -14.29 -13.25
CA ILE A 75 20.91 -14.90 -13.30
C ILE A 75 20.99 -16.08 -12.33
N ILE A 76 20.56 -15.91 -11.08
CA ILE A 76 20.60 -16.97 -10.06
C ILE A 76 19.81 -18.21 -10.49
N THR A 77 18.65 -18.02 -11.12
CA THR A 77 17.81 -19.13 -11.61
C THR A 77 18.47 -19.95 -12.72
N GLN A 78 19.49 -19.43 -13.40
CA GLN A 78 20.30 -20.21 -14.35
C GLN A 78 21.35 -21.10 -13.66
N PHE A 79 21.78 -20.76 -12.44
CA PHE A 79 22.88 -21.44 -11.74
C PHE A 79 22.44 -22.35 -10.60
N THR A 80 21.24 -22.18 -10.05
CA THR A 80 20.77 -22.94 -8.89
C THR A 80 19.73 -23.99 -9.27
N SER A 81 19.97 -25.23 -8.83
CA SER A 81 18.93 -26.26 -8.71
C SER A 81 17.80 -25.73 -7.83
N HIS A 82 16.55 -26.04 -8.20
CA HIS A 82 15.34 -25.57 -7.51
C HIS A 82 15.46 -25.61 -5.97
N ILE A 83 15.76 -24.48 -5.36
CA ILE A 83 15.61 -24.32 -3.91
C ILE A 83 14.09 -24.23 -3.68
N ALA A 84 13.52 -25.28 -3.12
CA ALA A 84 12.10 -25.31 -2.74
C ALA A 84 11.89 -24.36 -1.55
N PHE A 85 11.67 -23.08 -1.83
CA PHE A 85 11.31 -22.09 -0.83
C PHE A 85 9.79 -22.00 -0.73
N ASN A 86 9.23 -22.31 0.45
CA ASN A 86 7.80 -22.22 0.68
C ASN A 86 7.43 -20.81 1.19
N SER A 87 6.80 -20.02 0.32
CA SER A 87 6.34 -18.66 0.63
C SER A 87 5.35 -18.59 1.80
N TRP A 88 4.69 -19.69 2.16
CA TRP A 88 3.82 -19.75 3.34
C TRP A 88 4.56 -19.46 4.64
N TYR A 89 5.75 -20.02 4.83
CA TYR A 89 6.55 -19.77 6.03
C TYR A 89 7.05 -18.33 6.08
N LEU A 90 7.30 -17.71 4.92
CA LEU A 90 7.68 -16.30 4.84
C LEU A 90 6.53 -15.38 5.27
N LEU A 91 5.30 -15.68 4.86
CA LEU A 91 4.10 -14.96 5.29
C LEU A 91 3.91 -15.07 6.82
N LEU A 92 4.03 -16.29 7.37
CA LEU A 92 3.91 -16.50 8.82
C LEU A 92 4.99 -15.73 9.59
N LEU A 93 6.22 -15.70 9.07
CA LEU A 93 7.31 -14.91 9.65
C LEU A 93 6.97 -13.41 9.63
N PHE A 94 6.42 -12.87 8.54
CA PHE A 94 6.01 -11.47 8.46
C PHE A 94 4.91 -11.12 9.46
N ILE A 95 3.89 -11.97 9.60
CA ILE A 95 2.83 -11.77 10.59
C ILE A 95 3.40 -11.81 12.02
N PHE A 96 4.33 -12.74 12.29
CA PHE A 96 5.01 -12.82 13.58
C PHE A 96 5.84 -11.57 13.89
N LEU A 97 6.59 -11.04 12.91
CA LEU A 97 7.38 -9.81 13.08
C LEU A 97 6.50 -8.59 13.38
N ILE A 98 5.32 -8.49 12.77
CA ILE A 98 4.34 -7.44 13.13
C ILE A 98 3.86 -7.62 14.57
N GLY A 99 3.64 -8.86 15.01
CA GLY A 99 3.31 -9.15 16.41
C GLY A 99 4.38 -8.67 17.39
N ILE A 100 5.65 -8.85 17.04
CA ILE A 100 6.79 -8.32 17.81
C ILE A 100 6.77 -6.79 17.82
N GLU A 101 6.61 -6.16 16.66
CA GLU A 101 6.57 -4.70 16.55
C GLU A 101 5.45 -4.11 17.42
N LEU A 102 4.25 -4.70 17.36
CA LEU A 102 3.11 -4.34 18.21
C LEU A 102 3.44 -4.44 19.71
N ALA A 103 4.18 -5.47 20.13
CA ALA A 103 4.56 -5.66 21.52
C ALA A 103 5.56 -4.60 22.02
N PHE A 104 6.44 -4.10 21.15
CA PHE A 104 7.45 -3.09 21.48
C PHE A 104 7.00 -1.64 21.20
N THR A 105 5.84 -1.44 20.58
CA THR A 105 5.33 -0.10 20.29
C THR A 105 4.74 0.55 21.54
N HIS A 106 5.40 1.59 22.06
CA HIS A 106 4.88 2.38 23.18
C HIS A 106 3.74 3.31 22.72
N PHE A 107 2.49 2.86 22.89
CA PHE A 107 1.31 3.66 22.58
C PHE A 107 1.14 4.83 23.55
N ASN A 108 1.33 6.05 23.05
CA ASN A 108 0.90 7.23 23.80
C ASN A 108 -0.62 7.40 23.62
N ARG A 109 -1.37 7.55 24.72
CA ARG A 109 -2.85 7.66 24.71
C ARG A 109 -3.36 8.80 23.81
N THR A 110 -2.54 9.82 23.59
CA THR A 110 -2.81 10.95 22.69
C THR A 110 -2.89 10.53 21.21
N TRP A 111 -2.24 9.43 20.82
CA TRP A 111 -2.24 8.91 19.45
C TRP A 111 -3.56 8.23 19.09
N LEU A 112 -4.32 7.79 20.10
CA LEU A 112 -5.66 7.21 19.93
C LEU A 112 -6.78 8.28 19.82
N SER A 113 -6.42 9.54 19.58
CA SER A 113 -7.43 10.58 19.40
C SER A 113 -8.27 10.33 18.14
N TRP A 114 -9.56 10.68 18.20
CA TRP A 114 -10.48 10.56 17.06
C TRP A 114 -9.94 11.26 15.81
N LYS A 115 -9.27 12.39 15.99
CA LYS A 115 -8.64 13.14 14.90
C LYS A 115 -7.55 12.36 14.17
N ILE A 116 -6.89 11.40 14.80
CA ILE A 116 -5.86 10.56 14.19
C ILE A 116 -6.48 9.34 13.51
N LEU A 117 -7.45 8.70 14.19
CA LEU A 117 -8.10 7.46 13.72
C LEU A 117 -8.95 7.64 12.45
N ILE A 118 -9.38 8.86 12.14
CA ILE A 118 -10.06 9.16 10.87
C ILE A 118 -9.17 8.83 9.65
N VAL A 119 -7.84 8.95 9.74
CA VAL A 119 -6.94 8.66 8.60
C VAL A 119 -7.00 7.21 8.14
N PRO A 120 -6.75 6.20 9.00
CA PRO A 120 -6.89 4.79 8.61
C PRO A 120 -8.33 4.43 8.25
N LEU A 121 -9.32 4.98 8.95
CA LEU A 121 -10.73 4.71 8.65
C LEU A 121 -11.10 5.21 7.24
N ALA A 122 -10.66 6.42 6.88
CA ALA A 122 -10.87 6.96 5.55
C ALA A 122 -10.10 6.18 4.47
N ALA A 123 -8.91 5.66 4.79
CA ALA A 123 -8.16 4.80 3.88
C ALA A 123 -8.91 3.49 3.61
N PHE A 124 -9.45 2.85 4.65
CA PHE A 124 -10.30 1.66 4.56
C PHE A 124 -11.54 1.93 3.71
N ILE A 125 -12.33 2.95 4.06
CA ILE A 125 -13.57 3.29 3.34
C ILE A 125 -13.27 3.65 1.88
N GLY A 126 -12.26 4.49 1.64
CA GLY A 126 -11.85 4.89 0.29
C GLY A 126 -11.38 3.71 -0.56
N SER A 127 -10.69 2.73 0.06
CA SER A 127 -10.27 1.51 -0.63
C SER A 127 -11.46 0.60 -0.95
N CYS A 128 -12.44 0.46 -0.04
CA CYS A 128 -13.67 -0.27 -0.31
C CYS A 128 -14.46 0.36 -1.48
N ILE A 129 -14.63 1.69 -1.47
CA ILE A 129 -15.30 2.43 -2.56
C ILE A 129 -14.56 2.20 -3.88
N ALA A 130 -13.22 2.28 -3.86
CA ALA A 130 -12.41 1.99 -5.03
C ALA A 130 -12.57 0.54 -5.50
N GLY A 131 -12.67 -0.45 -4.60
CA GLY A 131 -12.93 -1.85 -4.94
C GLY A 131 -14.25 -2.04 -5.71
N PHE A 132 -15.35 -1.44 -5.24
CA PHE A 132 -16.62 -1.44 -5.98
C PHE A 132 -16.53 -0.76 -7.35
N LEU A 133 -15.78 0.34 -7.43
CA LEU A 133 -15.54 1.03 -8.68
C LEU A 133 -14.68 0.19 -9.65
N ASN A 134 -13.67 -0.50 -9.13
CA ASN A 134 -12.81 -1.40 -9.89
C ASN A 134 -13.60 -2.61 -10.40
N TYR A 135 -14.55 -3.13 -9.63
CA TYR A 135 -15.47 -4.15 -10.12
C TYR A 135 -16.21 -3.66 -11.36
N TYR A 136 -16.77 -2.45 -11.36
CA TYR A 136 -17.45 -1.92 -12.55
C TYR A 136 -16.50 -1.77 -13.75
N LEU A 137 -15.29 -1.25 -13.54
CA LEU A 137 -14.29 -1.04 -14.59
C LEU A 137 -13.73 -2.35 -15.17
N LEU A 138 -13.59 -3.38 -14.33
CA LEU A 138 -12.89 -4.62 -14.64
C LEU A 138 -13.81 -5.86 -14.62
N HIS A 139 -15.14 -5.67 -14.59
CA HIS A 139 -16.15 -6.72 -14.37
C HIS A 139 -16.03 -7.92 -15.33
N LYS A 140 -15.41 -7.74 -16.49
CA LYS A 140 -15.24 -8.80 -17.50
C LYS A 140 -14.22 -9.86 -17.08
N HIS A 141 -13.32 -9.53 -16.16
CA HIS A 141 -12.16 -10.35 -15.81
C HIS A 141 -12.07 -10.69 -14.32
N PHE A 142 -12.75 -9.93 -13.44
CA PHE A 142 -12.66 -10.11 -12.00
C PHE A 142 -14.03 -10.11 -11.35
N THR A 143 -14.17 -10.95 -10.34
CA THR A 143 -15.30 -10.97 -9.42
C THR A 143 -15.25 -9.79 -8.46
N LEU A 144 -16.40 -9.47 -7.84
CA LEU A 144 -16.48 -8.43 -6.83
C LEU A 144 -15.53 -8.71 -5.65
N ASN A 145 -15.45 -9.97 -5.25
CA ASN A 145 -14.64 -10.42 -4.12
C ASN A 145 -13.14 -10.24 -4.39
N GLU A 146 -12.66 -10.58 -5.59
CA GLU A 146 -11.27 -10.35 -6.00
C GLU A 146 -10.93 -8.86 -6.04
N THR A 147 -11.79 -8.02 -6.63
CA THR A 147 -11.54 -6.57 -6.71
C THR A 147 -11.58 -5.86 -5.35
N LEU A 148 -12.46 -6.30 -4.44
CA LEU A 148 -12.48 -5.83 -3.06
C LEU A 148 -11.23 -6.29 -2.33
N ALA A 149 -10.86 -7.57 -2.41
CA ALA A 149 -9.65 -8.07 -1.77
C ALA A 149 -8.41 -7.31 -2.25
N LEU A 150 -8.26 -7.10 -3.57
CA LEU A 150 -7.12 -6.41 -4.18
C LEU A 150 -7.01 -4.94 -3.71
N ALA A 151 -8.12 -4.33 -3.29
CA ALA A 151 -8.11 -2.98 -2.76
C ALA A 151 -7.60 -2.87 -1.31
N GLN A 152 -7.58 -3.99 -0.56
CA GLN A 152 -7.29 -4.02 0.89
C GLN A 152 -5.83 -4.39 1.21
N GLY A 153 -4.92 -4.38 0.23
CA GLY A 153 -3.48 -4.57 0.45
C GLY A 153 -2.78 -3.38 1.12
N TYR A 154 -3.36 -2.19 1.01
CA TYR A 154 -2.88 -0.94 1.62
C TYR A 154 -1.39 -0.61 1.39
N GLY A 155 -0.81 -1.05 0.27
CA GLY A 155 0.58 -0.79 -0.09
C GLY A 155 1.58 -1.84 0.41
N TRP A 156 1.15 -2.88 1.14
CA TRP A 156 2.05 -3.91 1.66
C TRP A 156 2.31 -5.04 0.66
N TYR A 157 2.98 -4.70 -0.45
CA TYR A 157 3.18 -5.57 -1.61
C TYR A 157 3.86 -6.90 -1.31
N SER A 158 4.79 -6.94 -0.34
CA SER A 158 5.51 -8.17 0.04
C SER A 158 4.60 -9.21 0.69
N MET A 159 3.58 -8.78 1.43
CA MET A 159 2.62 -9.68 2.08
C MET A 159 1.47 -10.01 1.14
N SER A 160 0.87 -8.99 0.52
CA SER A 160 -0.32 -9.18 -0.32
C SER A 160 -0.03 -10.12 -1.49
N GLY A 161 1.10 -9.96 -2.18
CA GLY A 161 1.46 -10.85 -3.29
C GLY A 161 1.57 -12.32 -2.88
N ILE A 162 2.18 -12.60 -1.72
CA ILE A 162 2.28 -13.98 -1.20
C ILE A 162 0.91 -14.51 -0.81
N LEU A 163 0.13 -13.72 -0.09
CA LEU A 163 -1.18 -14.12 0.43
C LEU A 163 -2.15 -14.49 -0.70
N PHE A 164 -2.24 -13.65 -1.74
CA PHE A 164 -3.06 -13.93 -2.93
C PHE A 164 -2.56 -15.15 -3.71
N THR A 165 -1.25 -15.33 -3.83
CA THR A 165 -0.67 -16.50 -4.50
C THR A 165 -1.08 -17.80 -3.80
N GLN A 166 -1.11 -17.79 -2.46
CA GLN A 166 -1.42 -18.98 -1.65
C GLN A 166 -2.93 -19.23 -1.52
N LEU A 167 -3.74 -18.18 -1.44
CA LEU A 167 -5.19 -18.31 -1.23
C LEU A 167 -5.98 -18.47 -2.54
N HIS A 168 -5.47 -17.97 -3.67
CA HIS A 168 -6.25 -17.95 -4.91
C HIS A 168 -5.42 -18.38 -6.14
N SER A 169 -4.49 -17.54 -6.60
CA SER A 169 -3.69 -17.83 -7.80
C SER A 169 -2.42 -16.97 -7.88
N ALA A 170 -1.39 -17.50 -8.55
CA ALA A 170 -0.14 -16.77 -8.80
C ALA A 170 -0.35 -15.49 -9.64
N GLU A 171 -1.32 -15.51 -10.55
CA GLU A 171 -1.68 -14.33 -11.36
C GLU A 171 -2.22 -13.19 -10.48
N LEU A 172 -3.21 -13.46 -9.61
CA LEU A 172 -3.71 -12.47 -8.68
C LEU A 172 -2.64 -12.03 -7.67
N GLY A 173 -1.75 -12.92 -7.27
CA GLY A 173 -0.57 -12.58 -6.46
C GLY A 173 0.31 -11.53 -7.14
N GLY A 174 0.55 -11.69 -8.44
CA GLY A 174 1.26 -10.70 -9.25
C GLY A 174 0.53 -9.36 -9.33
N ILE A 175 -0.80 -9.39 -9.53
CA ILE A 175 -1.62 -8.17 -9.57
C ILE A 175 -1.58 -7.44 -8.23
N ALA A 176 -1.74 -8.17 -7.11
CA ALA A 176 -1.72 -7.62 -5.77
C ALA A 176 -0.37 -6.94 -5.47
N LEU A 177 0.74 -7.62 -5.76
CA LEU A 177 2.09 -7.09 -5.57
C LEU A 177 2.29 -5.79 -6.35
N LEU A 178 1.97 -5.79 -7.65
CA LEU A 178 2.15 -4.59 -8.48
C LEU A 178 1.18 -3.47 -8.08
N THR A 179 -0.05 -3.80 -7.70
CA THR A 179 -1.05 -2.83 -7.23
C THR A 179 -0.52 -2.08 -6.03
N ASP A 180 -0.04 -2.81 -5.01
CA ASP A 180 0.45 -2.20 -3.78
C ASP A 180 1.77 -1.44 -3.99
N LEU A 181 2.64 -1.93 -4.88
CA LEU A 181 3.86 -1.21 -5.28
C LEU A 181 3.53 0.12 -5.96
N PHE A 182 2.62 0.11 -6.95
CA PHE A 182 2.21 1.34 -7.62
C PHE A 182 1.46 2.28 -6.68
N ARG A 183 0.64 1.75 -5.78
CA ARG A 183 -0.04 2.52 -4.73
C ARG A 183 0.96 3.25 -3.84
N GLU A 184 2.04 2.60 -3.44
CA GLU A 184 3.12 3.24 -2.68
C GLU A 184 3.77 4.39 -3.48
N ILE A 185 4.09 4.17 -4.76
CA ILE A 185 4.68 5.19 -5.63
C ILE A 185 3.74 6.40 -5.78
N VAL A 186 2.45 6.15 -6.00
CA VAL A 186 1.43 7.21 -6.11
C VAL A 186 1.29 7.95 -4.78
N ALA A 187 1.31 7.26 -3.65
CA ALA A 187 1.24 7.89 -2.33
C ALA A 187 2.45 8.78 -2.04
N ILE A 188 3.67 8.33 -2.38
CA ILE A 188 4.89 9.15 -2.29
C ILE A 188 4.74 10.41 -3.16
N PHE A 189 4.26 10.27 -4.39
CA PHE A 189 4.00 11.39 -5.27
C PHE A 189 2.99 12.37 -4.66
N LEU A 190 1.87 11.89 -4.12
CA LEU A 190 0.85 12.70 -3.45
C LEU A 190 1.39 13.42 -2.22
N MET A 191 2.26 12.78 -1.43
CA MET A 191 2.92 13.41 -0.28
C MET A 191 3.80 14.57 -0.70
N TYR A 192 4.67 14.38 -1.69
CA TYR A 192 5.59 15.44 -2.10
C TYR A 192 4.91 16.59 -2.87
N THR A 193 3.81 16.32 -3.57
CA THR A 193 3.08 17.34 -4.35
C THR A 193 1.99 18.05 -3.54
N MET A 194 1.23 17.32 -2.71
CA MET A 194 0.05 17.80 -2.01
C MET A 194 0.14 17.67 -0.49
N GLY A 195 1.08 16.90 0.06
CA GLY A 195 1.20 16.64 1.50
C GLY A 195 1.47 17.88 2.35
N TRP A 196 2.05 18.93 1.78
CA TRP A 196 2.23 20.22 2.46
C TRP A 196 0.90 20.95 2.72
N ARG A 197 -0.13 20.71 1.89
CA ARG A 197 -1.46 21.34 2.00
C ARG A 197 -2.47 20.39 2.64
N PHE A 198 -2.38 19.12 2.29
CA PHE A 198 -3.28 18.05 2.67
C PHE A 198 -2.48 16.86 3.25
N PRO A 199 -1.82 17.06 4.42
CA PRO A 199 -0.97 16.03 5.01
C PRO A 199 -1.74 14.77 5.39
N ARG A 200 -2.91 14.89 6.02
CA ARG A 200 -3.73 13.75 6.45
C ARG A 200 -4.27 12.93 5.25
N PRO A 201 -4.80 13.55 4.18
CA PRO A 201 -5.14 12.83 2.94
C PRO A 201 -3.95 12.12 2.28
N ALA A 202 -2.79 12.77 2.20
CA ALA A 202 -1.59 12.17 1.62
C ALA A 202 -1.06 10.98 2.44
N ILE A 203 -1.18 11.04 3.77
CA ILE A 203 -0.86 9.90 4.65
C ILE A 203 -1.88 8.76 4.43
N SER A 204 -3.16 9.09 4.28
CA SER A 204 -4.22 8.09 4.03
C SER A 204 -3.98 7.27 2.76
N SER A 205 -3.47 7.89 1.68
CA SER A 205 -3.16 7.17 0.43
C SER A 205 -2.03 6.16 0.58
N ALA A 206 -1.07 6.38 1.48
CA ALA A 206 0.01 5.43 1.74
C ALA A 206 -0.44 4.19 2.51
N GLY A 207 -1.49 4.30 3.32
CA GLY A 207 -2.05 3.14 4.02
C GLY A 207 -1.06 2.52 5.02
N ALA A 208 -0.74 1.24 4.84
CA ALA A 208 0.14 0.45 5.70
C ALA A 208 1.58 1.01 5.71
N THR A 209 2.07 1.45 4.54
CA THR A 209 3.47 1.88 4.36
C THR A 209 3.78 3.25 4.98
N SER A 210 2.78 3.90 5.57
CA SER A 210 2.92 5.18 6.27
C SER A 210 3.77 5.11 7.54
N MET A 211 3.83 3.95 8.19
CA MET A 211 4.65 3.74 9.39
C MET A 211 6.14 3.48 9.08
N ASP A 212 6.44 2.93 7.90
CA ASP A 212 7.78 2.42 7.58
C ASP A 212 8.40 3.19 6.41
N VAL A 213 8.18 2.69 5.19
CA VAL A 213 8.83 3.16 3.96
C VAL A 213 8.57 4.65 3.73
N THR A 214 7.33 5.08 3.92
CA THR A 214 6.94 6.47 3.63
C THR A 214 7.01 7.38 4.86
N LEU A 215 7.42 6.88 6.03
CA LEU A 215 7.52 7.70 7.25
C LEU A 215 8.53 8.85 7.11
N ALA A 216 9.66 8.58 6.45
CA ALA A 216 10.65 9.61 6.16
C ALA A 216 10.07 10.70 5.25
N MET A 217 9.25 10.31 4.26
CA MET A 217 8.55 11.22 3.37
C MET A 217 7.53 12.06 4.14
N VAL A 218 6.72 11.45 5.02
CA VAL A 218 5.79 12.17 5.91
C VAL A 218 6.51 13.24 6.74
N LYS A 219 7.64 12.90 7.37
CA LYS A 219 8.43 13.88 8.15
C LYS A 219 8.92 15.05 7.30
N GLN A 220 9.30 14.79 6.04
CA GLN A 220 9.82 15.79 5.11
C GLN A 220 8.73 16.66 4.47
N SER A 221 7.60 16.08 4.06
CA SER A 221 6.57 16.76 3.26
C SER A 221 5.37 17.23 4.07
N CYS A 222 4.96 16.47 5.09
CA CYS A 222 3.78 16.74 5.91
C CYS A 222 4.16 17.42 7.23
N GLY A 223 5.37 17.15 7.74
CA GLY A 223 5.91 17.69 8.99
C GLY A 223 5.81 16.70 10.15
N THR A 224 6.69 16.85 11.13
CA THR A 224 6.86 15.90 12.26
C THR A 224 5.63 15.78 13.15
N HIS A 225 4.77 16.80 13.19
CA HIS A 225 3.50 16.76 13.93
C HIS A 225 2.52 15.70 13.39
N TYR A 226 2.65 15.29 12.12
CA TYR A 226 1.78 14.26 11.52
C TYR A 226 2.32 12.83 11.63
N VAL A 227 3.49 12.64 12.27
CA VAL A 227 4.05 11.30 12.53
C VAL A 227 3.07 10.38 13.26
N PRO A 228 2.34 10.81 14.32
CA PRO A 228 1.34 9.97 14.95
C PRO A 228 0.21 9.52 14.02
N HIS A 229 -0.15 10.33 13.02
CA HIS A 229 -1.18 9.96 12.06
C HIS A 229 -0.69 8.83 11.14
N ALA A 230 0.57 8.93 10.70
CA ALA A 230 1.20 7.93 9.87
C ALA A 230 1.43 6.60 10.61
N MET A 231 1.95 6.65 11.85
CA MET A 231 2.16 5.43 12.64
C MET A 231 0.84 4.71 12.94
N MET A 232 -0.20 5.41 13.37
CA MET A 232 -1.50 4.79 13.66
C MET A 232 -2.17 4.26 12.39
N SER A 233 -2.04 4.96 11.26
CA SER A 233 -2.56 4.49 9.98
C SER A 233 -1.86 3.21 9.53
N GLY A 234 -0.53 3.22 9.55
CA GLY A 234 0.28 2.09 9.13
C GLY A 234 0.03 0.84 9.97
N LEU A 235 0.01 1.01 11.29
CA LEU A 235 -0.23 -0.09 12.23
C LEU A 235 -1.61 -0.74 12.04
N LEU A 236 -2.68 0.06 12.05
CA LEU A 236 -4.04 -0.47 11.97
C LEU A 236 -4.30 -1.14 10.63
N LEU A 237 -3.84 -0.54 9.53
CA LEU A 237 -4.03 -1.11 8.20
C LEU A 237 -3.15 -2.33 7.95
N SER A 238 -1.95 -2.41 8.53
CA SER A 238 -1.11 -3.61 8.45
C SER A 238 -1.72 -4.79 9.18
N LEU A 239 -2.40 -4.55 10.32
CA LEU A 239 -3.15 -5.58 11.03
C LEU A 239 -4.41 -6.00 10.25
N LEU A 240 -5.12 -5.04 9.66
CA LEU A 240 -6.36 -5.29 8.94
C LEU A 240 -6.15 -5.93 7.57
N ALA A 241 -5.06 -5.63 6.86
CA ALA A 241 -4.81 -6.11 5.50
C ALA A 241 -4.94 -7.65 5.35
N PRO A 242 -4.17 -8.49 6.09
CA PRO A 242 -4.25 -9.94 5.91
C PRO A 242 -5.63 -10.49 6.30
N LEU A 243 -6.27 -9.91 7.32
CA LEU A 243 -7.61 -10.31 7.76
C LEU A 243 -8.66 -10.01 6.68
N LEU A 244 -8.64 -8.80 6.12
CA LEU A 244 -9.61 -8.35 5.11
C LEU A 244 -9.42 -9.08 3.78
N ILE A 245 -8.17 -9.25 3.33
CA ILE A 245 -7.88 -10.03 2.11
C ILE A 245 -8.41 -11.45 2.27
N SER A 246 -8.09 -12.11 3.39
CA SER A 246 -8.55 -13.48 3.65
C SER A 246 -10.07 -13.55 3.75
N LEU A 247 -10.71 -12.54 4.35
CA LEU A 247 -12.17 -12.47 4.44
C LEU A 247 -12.78 -12.35 3.04
N PHE A 248 -12.38 -11.36 2.25
CA PHE A 248 -12.99 -11.15 0.93
C PHE A 248 -12.74 -12.28 -0.07
N LEU A 249 -11.63 -13.03 0.05
CA LEU A 249 -11.36 -14.16 -0.84
C LEU A 249 -12.10 -15.45 -0.46
N ASN A 250 -12.55 -15.60 0.79
CA ASN A 250 -13.22 -16.82 1.28
C ASN A 250 -14.75 -16.70 1.34
N PHE A 251 -15.30 -15.50 1.25
CA PHE A 251 -16.73 -15.24 1.03
C PHE A 251 -17.03 -15.11 -0.47
#